data_AF-F6HCL3-F1
#
_entry.id   AF-F6HCL3-F1
#
_cell.length_a   1.000
_cell.length_b   1.000
_cell.length_c   1.000
_cell.angle_alpha   90.00
_cell.angle_beta   90.00
_cell.angle_gamma   90.00
#
_symmetry.space_group_name_H-M   'P 1'
#
loop_
_entity.id
_entity.type
_entity.pdbx_description
1 polymer ?
#
loop_
_entity_poly.entity_id
_entity_poly.type
_entity_poly.pdbx_seq_one_letter_code
_entity_poly.pdbx_strand_id
1 'polypeptide(L)' 'MLYKQIKQFMAQNGAATVFNASIVGGYCYAGTTWIGYDDTQSISTKVSYAKGKGLLGYFAWHVAADDNWVLSQLG' A
#
# COMPACT_ATOMS: atom_id res chain seq x y z
N MET A 1 6.69 8.28 4.69
CA MET A 1 7.74 7.52 4.00
C MET A 1 7.22 7.08 2.65
N LEU A 2 8.09 6.98 1.62
CA LEU A 2 7.70 6.44 0.31
C LEU A 2 7.46 4.93 0.41
N TYR A 3 6.58 4.36 -0.41
CA TYR A 3 6.26 2.93 -0.38
C TYR A 3 7.53 2.05 -0.48
N LYS A 4 8.44 2.33 -1.41
CA LYS A 4 9.74 1.65 -1.50
C LYS A 4 10.59 1.72 -0.22
N GLN A 5 10.53 2.84 0.52
CA GLN A 5 11.24 2.99 1.79
C GLN A 5 10.57 2.20 2.91
N ILE A 6 9.25 2.01 2.84
CA ILE A 6 8.51 1.16 3.78
C ILE A 6 8.90 -0.30 3.55
N LYS A 7 9.00 -0.76 2.28
CA LYS A 7 9.52 -2.11 1.96
C LYS A 7 10.93 -2.32 2.52
N GLN A 8 11.82 -1.34 2.38
CA GLN A 8 13.16 -1.37 2.95
C GLN A 8 13.13 -1.43 4.48
N PHE A 9 12.31 -0.61 5.14
CA PHE A 9 12.15 -0.62 6.59
C PHE A 9 11.71 -2.01 7.09
N MET A 10 10.74 -2.63 6.42
CA MET A 10 10.26 -3.97 6.78
C MET A 10 11.37 -5.02 6.69
N ALA A 11 12.12 -5.02 5.59
CA ALA A 11 13.23 -5.95 5.38
C ALA A 11 14.37 -5.75 6.40
N GLN A 12 14.72 -4.50 6.70
CA GLN A 12 15.83 -4.18 7.61
C GLN A 12 15.51 -4.43 9.09
N ASN A 13 14.24 -4.29 9.48
CA ASN A 13 13.83 -4.33 10.89
C ASN A 13 13.02 -5.58 11.26
N GLY A 14 12.81 -6.51 10.31
CA GLY A 14 11.95 -7.68 10.53
C GLY A 14 10.53 -7.28 10.96
N ALA A 15 10.00 -6.20 10.38
CA ALA A 15 8.75 -5.62 10.83
C ALA A 15 7.57 -6.56 10.60
N ALA A 16 6.66 -6.67 11.57
CA ALA A 16 5.41 -7.38 11.40
C ALA A 16 4.50 -6.59 10.46
N THR A 17 3.86 -7.27 9.51
CA THR A 17 2.97 -6.67 8.49
C THR A 17 1.54 -7.15 8.67
N VAL A 18 0.58 -6.24 8.59
CA VAL A 18 -0.84 -6.55 8.76
C VAL A 18 -1.66 -5.88 7.67
N PHE A 19 -2.56 -6.63 7.06
CA PHE A 19 -3.66 -6.10 6.26
C PHE A 19 -4.95 -6.13 7.11
N ASN A 20 -5.62 -4.99 7.24
CA ASN A 20 -6.90 -4.89 7.91
C ASN A 20 -8.02 -4.76 6.88
N ALA A 21 -8.79 -5.84 6.70
CA ALA A 21 -9.86 -5.92 5.72
C ALA A 21 -11.04 -4.98 6.02
N SER A 22 -11.32 -4.67 7.29
CA SER A 22 -12.43 -3.80 7.67
C SER A 22 -12.22 -2.35 7.22
N ILE A 23 -10.96 -1.89 7.18
CA ILE A 23 -10.61 -0.53 6.73
C ILE A 23 -9.97 -0.50 5.35
N VAL A 24 -9.67 -1.66 4.76
CA VAL A 24 -8.96 -1.81 3.47
C VAL A 24 -7.64 -1.03 3.46
N GLY A 25 -6.74 -1.39 4.39
CA GLY A 25 -5.45 -0.73 4.56
C GLY A 25 -4.39 -1.65 5.15
N GLY A 26 -3.13 -1.32 4.90
CA GLY A 26 -1.96 -2.02 5.43
C GLY A 26 -1.26 -1.22 6.53
N TYR A 27 -0.61 -1.93 7.44
CA TYR A 27 0.37 -1.33 8.34
C TYR A 27 1.50 -2.30 8.68
N CYS A 28 2.64 -1.75 9.08
CA CYS A 28 3.73 -2.52 9.65
C CYS A 28 4.26 -1.88 10.93
N TYR A 29 4.88 -2.68 11.79
CA TYR A 29 5.49 -2.17 13.00
C TYR A 29 6.75 -2.96 13.40
N ALA A 30 7.72 -2.24 13.98
CA ALA A 30 8.92 -2.79 14.59
C ALA A 30 9.34 -1.90 15.77
N GLY A 31 9.51 -2.48 16.95
CA GLY A 31 9.76 -1.73 18.18
C GLY A 31 8.66 -0.70 18.47
N THR A 32 9.03 0.57 18.58
CA THR A 32 8.11 1.70 18.81
C THR A 32 7.64 2.39 17.53
N THR A 33 8.05 1.90 16.35
CA THR A 33 7.70 2.49 15.07
C THR A 33 6.53 1.76 14.45
N TRP A 34 5.48 2.49 14.10
CA TRP A 34 4.30 2.01 13.36
C TRP A 34 4.12 2.85 12.09
N ILE A 35 3.82 2.19 10.97
CA ILE A 35 3.67 2.84 9.66
C ILE A 35 2.41 2.32 9.00
N GLY A 36 1.45 3.20 8.70
CA GLY A 36 0.28 2.90 7.87
C GLY A 36 0.56 3.22 6.41
N TYR A 37 0.12 2.36 5.50
CA TYR A 37 0.35 2.50 4.06
C TYR A 37 -0.65 1.69 3.24
N ASP A 38 -0.65 1.93 1.93
CA ASP A 38 -1.32 1.05 0.98
C ASP A 38 -0.34 0.05 0.37
N ASP A 39 -0.74 -1.22 0.36
CA ASP A 39 -0.03 -2.33 -0.27
C ASP A 39 -0.92 -2.93 -1.37
N THR A 40 -0.39 -3.90 -2.10
CA THR A 40 -1.03 -4.67 -3.16
C THR A 40 -2.50 -5.01 -2.90
N GLN A 41 -2.83 -5.56 -1.72
CA GLN A 41 -4.20 -5.93 -1.37
C GLN A 41 -5.14 -4.72 -1.25
N SER A 42 -4.72 -3.63 -0.60
CA SER A 42 -5.56 -2.44 -0.44
C SER A 42 -5.71 -1.67 -1.75
N ILE A 43 -4.65 -1.57 -2.56
CA ILE A 43 -4.72 -0.95 -3.90
C ILE A 43 -5.66 -1.74 -4.81
N SER A 44 -5.49 -3.06 -4.94
CA SER A 44 -6.36 -3.90 -5.78
C SER A 44 -7.84 -3.78 -5.36
N THR A 45 -8.09 -3.76 -4.05
CA THR A 45 -9.45 -3.59 -3.51
C THR A 45 -10.02 -2.21 -3.83
N LYS A 46 -9.25 -1.13 -3.67
CA LYS A 46 -9.68 0.25 -3.95
C LYS A 46 -9.92 0.49 -5.44
N VAL A 47 -9.07 -0.05 -6.32
CA VAL A 47 -9.25 0.00 -7.78
C VAL A 47 -10.53 -0.75 -8.18
N SER A 48 -10.72 -1.98 -7.66
CA SER A 48 -11.92 -2.77 -7.90
C SER A 48 -13.18 -2.04 -7.41
N TYR A 49 -13.11 -1.38 -6.26
CA TYR A 49 -14.19 -0.56 -5.73
C TYR A 49 -14.55 0.61 -6.66
N ALA A 50 -13.55 1.38 -7.10
CA ALA A 50 -13.77 2.51 -8.01
C ALA A 50 -14.45 2.06 -9.31
N LYS A 51 -13.96 0.96 -9.91
CA LYS A 51 -14.54 0.34 -11.09
C LYS A 51 -15.98 -0.14 -10.85
N GLY A 52 -16.21 -0.87 -9.76
CA GLY A 52 -17.54 -1.39 -9.42
C GLY A 52 -18.58 -0.30 -9.08
N LYS A 53 -18.12 0.89 -8.68
CA LYS A 53 -18.97 2.06 -8.43
C LYS A 53 -19.15 2.98 -9.65
N GLY A 54 -18.54 2.65 -10.79
CA GLY A 54 -18.61 3.49 -11.99
C GLY A 54 -17.94 4.86 -11.81
N LEU A 55 -16.94 4.97 -10.93
CA LEU A 55 -16.11 6.17 -10.85
C LEU A 55 -15.22 6.27 -12.09
N LEU A 56 -14.79 7.50 -12.43
CA LEU A 56 -13.98 7.75 -13.63
C LEU A 56 -12.63 7.00 -13.61
N GLY A 57 -12.05 6.80 -12.43
CA GLY A 57 -10.77 6.12 -12.27
C GLY A 57 -10.12 6.40 -10.92
N TYR A 58 -8.80 6.26 -10.88
CA TYR A 58 -7.94 6.51 -9.72
C TYR A 58 -6.64 7.18 -10.19
N PHE A 59 -5.88 7.74 -9.25
CA PHE A 59 -4.54 8.25 -9.52
C PHE A 59 -3.62 7.93 -8.32
N ALA A 60 -2.31 7.92 -8.56
CA ALA A 60 -1.31 7.66 -7.54
C ALA A 60 -0.47 8.92 -7.25
N TRP A 61 -0.22 9.19 -5.98
CA TRP A 61 0.74 10.21 -5.54
C TRP A 61 1.89 9.57 -4.73
N HIS A 62 3.13 9.63 -5.18
CA HIS A 62 3.55 9.90 -6.56
C HIS A 62 4.32 8.71 -7.11
N VAL A 63 4.37 8.60 -8.43
CA VAL A 63 4.88 7.43 -9.15
C VAL A 63 6.27 6.97 -8.71
N ALA A 64 7.19 7.92 -8.43
CA ALA A 64 8.56 7.59 -7.99
C ALA A 64 8.66 6.99 -6.57
N ALA A 65 7.55 6.94 -5.84
CA ALA A 65 7.46 6.35 -4.51
C ALA A 65 7.24 4.83 -4.55
N ASP A 66 6.73 4.31 -5.69
CA ASP A 66 6.44 2.90 -5.90
C ASP A 66 7.72 2.04 -5.87
N ASP A 67 7.57 0.75 -5.62
CA ASP A 67 8.64 -0.23 -5.60
C ASP A 67 8.55 -1.09 -6.85
N ASN A 68 9.44 -0.83 -7.81
CA ASN A 68 9.46 -1.51 -9.11
C ASN A 68 8.08 -1.56 -9.81
N TRP A 69 7.31 -0.46 -9.72
CA TRP A 69 5.99 -0.30 -10.33
C TRP A 69 4.91 -1.27 -9.83
N VAL A 70 5.15 -1.98 -8.71
CA VAL A 70 4.28 -3.07 -8.26
C VAL A 70 2.87 -2.60 -7.93
N LEU A 71 2.70 -1.40 -7.36
CA LEU A 71 1.35 -0.88 -7.09
C LEU A 71 0.69 -0.33 -8.34
N SER A 72 1.48 0.29 -9.22
CA SER A 72 1.01 0.88 -10.48
C SER A 72 0.48 -0.16 -11.47
N GLN A 73 0.97 -1.40 -11.41
CA GLN A 73 0.55 -2.51 -12.28
C GLN A 73 -0.75 -3.20 -11.85
N LEU A 74 -1.32 -2.86 -10.69
CA LEU A 74 -2.54 -3.49 -10.14
C LEU A 74 -3.85 -2.85 -10.64
N GLY A 75 -3.75 -1.98 -11.64
CA GLY A 75 -4.83 -1.29 -12.32
C GLY A 75 -5.70 -2.16 -13.21
#